data_AF-A0A939FH23-F1
#
_entry.id   AF-A0A939FH23-F1
#
_cell.length_a   1.000
_cell.length_b   1.000
_cell.length_c   1.000
_cell.angle_alpha   90.00
_cell.angle_beta   90.00
_cell.angle_gamma   90.00
#
_symmetry.space_group_name_H-M   'P 1'
#
loop_
_entity.id
_entity.type
_entity.pdbx_description
1 polymer ?
#
loop_
_entity_poly.entity_id
_entity_poly.type
_entity_poly.pdbx_seq_one_letter_code
_entity_poly.pdbx_strand_id
1 'polypeptide(L)'
;MSITSLSTPLSGADIAAWHRTVTEAQSHDLPAGVPVQGPAETAGRLRIGAMRGRATHRVAGDFDGVASVLLSDEPGNEHTAFLDVLAVRPAAASSSRTAAHRAEPTPRRRAAGRTANTSR
;
A
#
# COMPACT_ATOMS: atom_id res chain seq x y z
N MET A 1 -16.02 10.38 -1.45
CA MET A 1 -15.24 9.28 -0.86
C MET A 1 -14.81 9.72 0.53
N SER A 2 -15.36 9.12 1.59
CA SER A 2 -15.00 9.39 2.99
C SER A 2 -14.05 8.31 3.48
N ILE A 3 -13.14 8.67 4.39
CA ILE A 3 -12.25 7.73 5.08
C ILE A 3 -12.69 7.67 6.54
N THR A 4 -12.98 6.46 7.04
CA THR A 4 -13.44 6.23 8.41
C THR A 4 -12.50 5.27 9.14
N SER A 5 -12.42 5.41 10.47
CA SER A 5 -11.76 4.40 11.31
C SER A 5 -12.67 3.20 11.49
N LEU A 6 -12.09 2.00 11.48
CA LEU A 6 -12.76 0.82 12.00
C LEU A 6 -12.57 0.74 13.51
N SER A 7 -13.65 0.36 14.20
CA SER A 7 -13.62 0.09 15.63
C SER A 7 -13.00 -1.28 15.89
N THR A 8 -12.15 -1.36 16.91
CA THR A 8 -11.59 -2.62 17.40
C THR A 8 -12.40 -3.15 18.59
N PRO A 9 -12.75 -4.45 18.64
CA PRO A 9 -12.39 -5.49 17.69
C PRO A 9 -13.21 -5.44 16.39
N LEU A 10 -12.56 -5.71 15.24
CA LEU A 10 -13.24 -5.75 13.94
C LEU A 10 -14.20 -6.95 13.86
N SER A 11 -15.36 -6.74 13.22
CA SER A 11 -16.30 -7.82 12.98
C SER A 11 -15.77 -8.82 11.94
N GLY A 12 -16.35 -10.02 11.90
CA GLY A 12 -16.02 -11.01 10.86
C GLY A 12 -16.31 -10.50 9.44
N ALA A 13 -17.37 -9.68 9.29
CA ALA A 13 -17.71 -9.06 8.02
C ALA A 13 -16.66 -8.02 7.59
N ASP A 14 -16.18 -7.19 8.52
CA ASP A 14 -15.13 -6.19 8.24
C ASP A 14 -13.82 -6.88 7.82
N ILE A 15 -13.46 -7.97 8.50
CA ILE A 15 -12.25 -8.75 8.17
C ILE A 15 -12.38 -9.38 6.78
N ALA A 16 -13.54 -9.92 6.44
CA ALA A 16 -13.78 -10.52 5.12
C ALA A 16 -13.75 -9.45 4.00
N ALA A 17 -14.37 -8.29 4.25
CA ALA A 17 -14.35 -7.16 3.32
C ALA A 17 -12.93 -6.63 3.11
N TRP A 18 -12.16 -6.49 4.19
CA TRP A 18 -10.75 -6.13 4.14
C TRP A 18 -9.92 -7.13 3.33
N HIS A 19 -10.05 -8.43 3.62
CA HIS A 19 -9.33 -9.49 2.92
C HIS A 19 -9.60 -9.47 1.42
N ARG A 20 -10.86 -9.28 1.02
CA ARG A 20 -11.26 -9.14 -0.38
C ARG A 20 -10.53 -7.97 -1.05
N THR A 21 -10.53 -6.79 -0.44
CA THR A 21 -9.88 -5.60 -1.01
C THR A 21 -8.38 -5.78 -1.19
N VAL A 22 -7.69 -6.34 -0.20
CA VAL A 22 -6.25 -6.64 -0.31
C VAL A 22 -5.98 -7.69 -1.39
N THR A 23 -6.79 -8.75 -1.44
CA THR A 23 -6.64 -9.83 -2.42
C THR A 23 -6.86 -9.33 -3.86
N GLU A 24 -7.89 -8.53 -4.08
CA GLU A 24 -8.18 -7.94 -5.40
C GLU A 24 -7.06 -6.99 -5.84
N ALA A 25 -6.57 -6.13 -4.96
CA ALA A 25 -5.44 -5.25 -5.24
C ALA A 25 -4.16 -6.04 -5.55
N GLN A 26 -3.83 -7.03 -4.71
CA GLN A 26 -2.65 -7.88 -4.88
C GLN A 26 -2.70 -8.66 -6.21
N SER A 27 -3.85 -9.24 -6.54
CA SER A 27 -4.02 -10.02 -7.78
C SER A 27 -3.93 -9.16 -9.03
N HIS A 28 -4.25 -7.87 -8.92
CA HIS A 28 -4.11 -6.91 -10.00
C HIS A 28 -2.65 -6.44 -10.16
N ASP A 29 -1.94 -6.21 -9.06
CA ASP A 29 -0.61 -5.59 -9.08
C ASP A 29 0.54 -6.59 -9.22
N LEU A 30 0.35 -7.85 -8.83
CA LEU A 30 1.39 -8.88 -8.82
C LEU A 30 1.20 -9.92 -9.94
N PRO A 31 2.30 -10.54 -10.44
CA PRO A 31 2.22 -11.61 -11.42
C PRO A 31 1.47 -12.84 -10.91
N ALA A 32 0.88 -13.59 -11.85
CA ALA A 32 0.31 -14.91 -11.57
C ALA A 32 1.39 -15.84 -10.99
N GLY A 33 1.11 -16.42 -9.81
CA GLY A 33 2.02 -17.32 -9.09
C GLY A 33 2.53 -16.78 -7.75
N VAL A 34 2.35 -15.47 -7.47
CA VAL A 34 2.56 -14.97 -6.10
C VAL A 34 1.39 -15.41 -5.23
N PRO A 35 1.63 -16.12 -4.10
CA PRO A 35 0.56 -16.54 -3.21
C PRO A 35 -0.14 -15.33 -2.59
N VAL A 36 -1.47 -15.36 -2.61
CA VAL A 36 -2.31 -14.36 -1.94
C VAL A 36 -2.31 -14.62 -0.44
N GLN A 37 -2.37 -13.55 0.36
CA GLN A 37 -2.56 -13.66 1.80
C GLN A 37 -3.82 -14.46 2.14
N GLY A 38 -3.70 -15.36 3.13
CA GLY A 38 -4.83 -16.18 3.57
C GLY A 38 -5.86 -15.38 4.39
N PRO A 39 -7.13 -15.80 4.44
CA PRO A 39 -8.13 -15.19 5.32
C PRO A 39 -7.73 -15.24 6.80
N ALA A 40 -7.13 -16.35 7.25
CA ALA A 40 -6.65 -16.51 8.62
C ALA A 40 -5.47 -15.59 8.94
N GLU A 41 -4.56 -15.39 7.98
CA GLU A 41 -3.44 -14.44 8.11
C GLU A 41 -3.96 -13.01 8.26
N THR A 42 -4.95 -12.64 7.43
CA THR A 42 -5.58 -11.31 7.50
C THR A 42 -6.30 -11.11 8.84
N ALA A 43 -7.09 -12.09 9.28
CA ALA A 43 -7.75 -12.05 10.57
C ALA A 43 -6.74 -11.93 11.72
N GLY A 44 -5.61 -12.65 11.66
CA GLY A 44 -4.53 -12.57 12.62
C GLY A 44 -3.92 -11.17 12.67
N ARG A 45 -3.52 -10.61 11.52
CA ARG A 45 -2.95 -9.26 11.40
C ARG A 45 -3.87 -8.16 11.94
N LEU A 46 -5.18 -8.29 11.74
CA LEU A 46 -6.16 -7.29 12.20
C LEU A 46 -6.57 -7.43 13.67
N ARG A 47 -6.36 -8.60 14.27
CA ARG A 47 -6.76 -8.87 15.67
C ARG A 47 -5.60 -8.77 16.65
N ILE A 48 -4.41 -9.15 16.22
CA ILE A 48 -3.23 -9.13 17.08
C ILE A 48 -2.74 -7.70 17.17
N GLY A 49 -2.76 -7.13 18.37
CA GLY A 49 -2.20 -5.82 18.64
C GLY A 49 -0.73 -5.75 18.23
N ALA A 50 -0.28 -4.60 17.74
CA ALA A 50 1.11 -4.40 17.40
C ALA A 50 1.98 -4.47 18.67
N MET A 51 3.13 -5.15 18.57
CA MET A 51 4.04 -5.38 19.70
C MET A 51 4.70 -4.09 20.23
N ARG A 52 4.79 -3.04 19.40
CA ARG A 52 5.43 -1.75 19.72
C ARG A 52 4.63 -0.61 19.10
N GLY A 53 3.40 -0.43 19.58
CA GLY A 53 2.56 0.66 19.12
C GLY A 53 1.08 0.32 19.05
N ARG A 54 0.34 1.25 18.47
CA ARG A 54 -1.11 1.13 18.27
C ARG A 54 -1.42 1.08 16.79
N ALA A 55 -1.94 -0.05 16.34
CA ALA A 55 -2.49 -0.17 14.99
C ALA A 55 -3.84 0.55 14.92
N THR A 56 -4.03 1.34 13.87
CA THR A 56 -5.32 1.93 13.52
C THR A 56 -5.68 1.53 12.10
N HIS A 57 -6.91 1.03 11.92
CA HIS A 57 -7.41 0.53 10.65
C HIS A 57 -8.40 1.52 10.06
N ARG A 58 -8.23 1.86 8.78
CA ARG A 58 -9.03 2.82 8.04
C ARG A 58 -9.63 2.17 6.82
N VAL A 59 -10.84 2.59 6.48
CA VAL A 59 -11.52 2.19 5.24
C VAL A 59 -11.98 3.42 4.48
N ALA A 60 -11.99 3.31 3.16
CA ALA A 60 -12.56 4.30 2.27
C ALA A 60 -13.81 3.72 1.59
N GLY A 61 -14.92 4.46 1.64
CA GLY A 61 -16.20 3.98 1.10
C GLY A 61 -16.64 2.65 1.72
N ASP A 62 -17.19 1.76 0.90
CA ASP A 62 -17.55 0.39 1.29
C ASP A 62 -16.37 -0.57 1.06
N PHE A 63 -15.25 -0.30 1.74
CA PHE A 63 -13.98 -1.01 1.57
C PHE A 63 -13.40 -0.92 0.15
N ASP A 64 -13.69 0.16 -0.58
CA ASP A 64 -13.04 0.48 -1.85
C ASP A 64 -11.53 0.68 -1.69
N GLY A 65 -11.11 1.11 -0.50
CA GLY A 65 -9.73 1.06 -0.07
C GLY A 65 -9.62 0.79 1.42
N VAL A 66 -8.49 0.24 1.83
CA VAL A 66 -8.17 -0.08 3.22
C VAL A 66 -6.74 0.36 3.55
N ALA A 67 -6.52 0.81 4.79
CA ALA A 67 -5.19 1.17 5.25
C ALA A 67 -4.98 0.84 6.73
N SER A 68 -3.84 0.22 7.05
CA SER A 68 -3.38 0.01 8.42
C SER A 68 -2.20 0.92 8.71
N VAL A 69 -2.33 1.74 9.75
CA VAL A 69 -1.27 2.63 10.23
C VAL A 69 -0.88 2.21 11.64
N LEU A 70 0.41 1.94 11.84
CA LEU A 70 1.01 1.68 13.13
C LEU A 70 1.58 2.97 13.70
N LEU A 71 1.05 3.42 14.83
CA LEU A 71 1.58 4.55 15.60
C LEU A 71 2.58 4.01 16.62
N SER A 72 3.82 4.47 16.58
CA SER A 72 4.85 4.06 17.52
C SER A 72 4.52 4.54 18.94
N ASP A 73 4.78 3.68 19.93
CA ASP A 73 4.76 4.02 21.36
C ASP A 73 6.16 3.99 21.98
N GLU A 74 7.19 3.79 21.16
CA GLU A 74 8.57 3.75 21.62
C GLU A 74 9.03 5.16 22.05
N PRO A 75 9.65 5.29 23.23
CA PRO A 75 10.17 6.57 23.70
C PRO A 75 11.11 7.25 22.69
N GLY A 76 10.82 8.51 22.35
CA GLY A 76 11.56 9.28 21.34
C GLY A 76 11.08 9.08 19.90
N ASN A 77 10.14 8.16 19.66
CA ASN A 77 9.56 7.87 18.34
C ASN A 77 8.03 8.06 18.31
N GLU A 78 7.42 8.64 19.35
CA GLU A 78 5.96 8.73 19.53
C GLU A 78 5.23 9.53 18.43
N HIS A 79 5.98 10.34 17.69
CA HIS A 79 5.48 11.10 16.54
C HIS A 79 5.62 10.37 15.20
N THR A 80 6.10 9.13 15.22
CA THR A 80 6.32 8.31 14.02
C THR A 80 5.12 7.40 13.76
N ALA A 81 4.70 7.36 12.49
CA ALA A 81 3.67 6.46 12.01
C ALA A 81 4.20 5.65 10.82
N PHE A 82 3.93 4.35 10.82
CA PHE A 82 4.29 3.44 9.74
C PHE A 82 3.03 2.98 9.01
N LEU A 83 3.08 2.99 7.68
CA LEU A 83 2.05 2.40 6.86
C LEU A 83 2.33 0.90 6.71
N ASP A 84 1.51 0.06 7.34
CA ASP A 84 1.64 -1.41 7.24
C ASP A 84 0.90 -1.95 6.03
N VAL A 85 -0.30 -1.44 5.76
CA VAL A 85 -1.11 -1.84 4.60
C VAL A 85 -1.72 -0.60 3.95
N LEU A 86 -1.70 -0.54 2.62
CA LEU A 86 -2.51 0.36 1.81
C LEU A 86 -2.92 -0.38 0.54
N ALA A 87 -4.21 -0.65 0.39
CA ALA A 87 -4.76 -1.35 -0.76
C ALA A 87 -6.03 -0.66 -1.23
N VAL A 88 -6.21 -0.58 -2.55
CA VAL A 88 -7.39 0.00 -3.19
C VAL A 88 -7.89 -0.99 -4.24
N ARG A 89 -9.20 -1.23 -4.28
CA ARG A 89 -9.80 -2.09 -5.29
C ARG A 89 -9.52 -1.50 -6.68
N PRO A 90 -9.12 -2.31 -7.67
CA PRO A 90 -8.82 -1.80 -9.02
C PRO A 90 -9.97 -1.00 -9.64
N ALA A 91 -11.22 -1.43 -9.41
CA ALA A 91 -12.41 -0.75 -9.87
C ALA A 91 -12.58 0.67 -9.28
N ALA A 92 -12.10 0.91 -8.06
CA ALA A 92 -12.14 2.21 -7.40
C ALA A 92 -10.95 3.09 -7.78
N ALA A 93 -9.81 2.50 -8.14
CA ALA A 93 -8.57 3.19 -8.50
C ALA A 93 -8.70 4.03 -9.79
N SER A 94 -9.62 3.68 -10.69
CA SER A 94 -9.87 4.45 -11.93
C SER A 94 -10.40 5.86 -11.68
N SER A 95 -10.84 6.17 -10.45
CA SER A 95 -11.26 7.53 -10.03
C SER A 95 -10.06 8.43 -9.70
N SER A 96 -8.89 7.86 -9.45
CA SER A 96 -7.67 8.57 -9.05
C SER A 96 -6.61 8.48 -10.15
N ARG A 97 -6.73 9.38 -11.14
CA ARG A 97 -5.64 10.04 -11.87
C ARG A 97 -4.29 9.31 -11.91
N THR A 98 -4.21 8.15 -12.58
CA THR A 98 -2.93 7.49 -12.89
C THR A 98 -2.93 6.80 -14.26
N ALA A 99 -3.69 7.32 -15.24
CA ALA A 99 -3.58 6.91 -16.65
C ALA A 99 -2.67 7.83 -17.48
N ALA A 100 -2.11 8.90 -16.91
CA ALA A 100 -1.40 9.95 -17.67
C ALA A 100 0.13 10.00 -17.45
N HIS A 101 0.74 9.12 -16.66
CA HIS A 101 2.19 9.28 -16.36
C HIS A 101 3.05 8.02 -16.45
N ARG A 102 2.58 6.97 -17.12
CA ARG A 102 3.41 5.77 -17.31
C ARG A 102 3.40 5.26 -18.73
N ALA A 103 4.02 6.03 -19.63
CA ALA A 103 4.82 5.53 -20.76
C ALA A 103 5.36 6.70 -21.60
N GLU A 104 6.45 7.32 -21.17
CA GLU A 104 7.38 7.91 -22.14
C GLU A 104 8.80 7.48 -21.77
N PRO A 105 9.43 6.56 -22.54
CA PRO A 105 10.83 6.25 -22.35
C PRO A 105 11.65 7.39 -22.98
N THR A 106 12.16 8.31 -22.16
CA THR A 106 13.16 9.29 -22.61
C THR A 106 14.48 8.57 -22.94
N PRO A 107 14.95 8.51 -24.21
CA PRO A 107 16.29 8.03 -24.48
C PRO A 107 17.32 9.07 -24.01
N ARG A 108 18.22 8.57 -23.15
CA ARG A 108 19.41 9.23 -22.57
C ARG A 108 20.07 10.27 -23.48
N ARG A 109 20.24 11.48 -22.93
CA ARG A 109 21.26 12.45 -23.36
C ARG A 109 22.64 11.77 -23.38
N ARG A 110 23.24 11.62 -24.57
CA ARG A 110 24.68 11.47 -24.74
C ARG A 110 25.34 12.83 -24.49
N ALA A 111 26.11 12.94 -23.43
CA ALA A 111 27.10 14.00 -23.28
C ALA A 111 28.39 13.35 -22.77
N ALA A 112 29.39 13.30 -23.64
CA ALA A 112 30.82 13.42 -23.30
C ALA A 112 31.59 13.38 -24.61
N GLY A 113 31.88 14.57 -25.13
CA GLY A 113 32.86 14.75 -26.19
C GLY A 113 34.19 14.18 -25.73
N ARG A 114 34.76 13.30 -26.54
CA ARG A 114 36.18 12.96 -26.47
C ARG A 114 36.93 14.10 -27.13
N THR A 115 37.58 14.93 -26.33
CA THR A 115 38.63 15.82 -26.81
C THR A 115 39.83 14.96 -27.20
N ALA A 116 40.15 14.95 -28.49
CA ALA A 116 41.40 14.42 -28.99
C ALA A 116 42.51 15.41 -28.64
N ASN A 117 43.44 14.97 -27.79
CA ASN A 117 44.73 15.61 -27.61
C ASN A 117 45.75 14.74 -28.36
N THR A 118 46.43 15.30 -29.35
CA THR A 118 47.62 14.68 -29.92
C THR A 118 48.58 15.80 -30.29
N SER A 119 49.52 16.06 -29.38
CA SER A 119 50.75 16.80 -29.64
C SER A 119 51.80 15.81 -30.13
N ARG A 120 52.26 15.95 -31.37
CA ARG A 120 53.68 15.94 -31.80
C ARG A 120 53.80 16.10 -33.31
#